data_AF-A0A399R7Z0-F1
#
_entry.id   AF-A0A399R7Z0-F1
#
_cell.length_a   1.000
_cell.length_b   1.000
_cell.length_c   1.000
_cell.angle_alpha   90.00
_cell.angle_beta   90.00
_cell.angle_gamma   90.00
#
_symmetry.space_group_name_H-M   'P 1'
#
loop_
_entity.id
_entity.type
_entity.pdbx_description
1 polymer ?
#
loop_
_entity_poly.entity_id
_entity_poly.type
_entity_poly.pdbx_seq_one_letter_code
_entity_poly.pdbx_strand_id
1 'polypeptide(L)'
;MGNAAKRIKKSAAAYRSIGEAAEELGLQPHVLRYWEGKFKRHLKPMKRPDGRRMYRPEDIRALQAIKILVHEKGFTLKGAGQLLNEQGLDAVLDGAAVLGSHTTRANASTEGPARKLQEAVRDAFSYEDSAEANGPKGSERLETMLSDLMDIKARLDAARLRKAA
;
A
#
# COMPACT_ATOMS: atom_id res chain seq x y z
N MET A 1 -12.98 -0.13 21.30
CA MET A 1 -12.01 -0.90 22.09
C MET A 1 -11.20 -1.78 21.14
N GLY A 2 -10.02 -1.32 20.71
CA GLY A 2 -9.15 -2.04 19.77
C GLY A 2 -8.35 -3.11 20.51
N ASN A 3 -8.40 -4.35 20.02
CA ASN A 3 -7.84 -5.51 20.67
C ASN A 3 -6.31 -5.50 20.60
N ALA A 4 -5.67 -4.84 21.57
CA ALA A 4 -4.24 -4.92 21.84
C ALA A 4 -3.92 -6.27 22.54
N ALA A 5 -4.22 -7.38 21.88
CA ALA A 5 -3.85 -8.70 22.36
C ALA A 5 -2.35 -8.94 22.13
N LYS A 6 -1.56 -8.62 23.15
CA LYS A 6 -0.35 -9.33 23.60
C LYS A 6 0.38 -10.13 22.49
N ARG A 7 1.38 -9.52 21.85
CA ARG A 7 2.30 -10.17 20.88
C ARG A 7 2.95 -11.40 21.51
N ILE A 8 2.37 -12.57 21.30
CA ILE A 8 3.10 -13.82 21.42
C ILE A 8 4.08 -13.82 20.24
N LYS A 9 5.35 -13.50 20.52
CA LYS A 9 6.44 -13.69 19.55
C LYS A 9 6.51 -15.18 19.24
N LYS A 10 5.81 -15.62 18.20
CA LYS A 10 5.91 -16.99 17.69
C LYS A 10 7.35 -17.23 17.25
N SER A 11 7.82 -18.47 17.41
CA SER A 11 9.18 -18.87 17.00
C SER A 11 9.44 -18.52 15.53
N ALA A 12 10.68 -18.22 15.18
CA ALA A 12 11.06 -17.87 13.80
C ALA A 12 10.62 -18.91 12.75
N ALA A 13 10.50 -20.18 13.15
CA ALA A 13 10.06 -21.29 12.31
C ALA A 13 8.53 -21.47 12.21
N ALA A 14 7.73 -20.64 12.88
CA ALA A 14 6.28 -20.80 12.89
C ALA A 14 5.63 -20.34 11.58
N TYR A 15 4.61 -21.08 11.15
CA TYR A 15 3.73 -20.65 10.07
C TYR A 15 2.93 -19.42 10.49
N ARG A 16 2.80 -18.46 9.58
CA ARG A 16 2.03 -17.24 9.80
C ARG A 16 0.82 -17.18 8.89
N SER A 17 -0.31 -16.77 9.44
CA SER A 17 -1.47 -16.40 8.63
C SER A 17 -1.23 -15.05 7.94
N ILE A 18 -2.08 -14.71 6.96
CA ILE A 18 -1.95 -13.44 6.25
C ILE A 18 -2.14 -12.20 7.13
N GLY A 19 -2.99 -12.26 8.14
CA GLY A 19 -3.15 -11.16 9.11
C GLY A 19 -1.87 -10.98 9.93
N GLU A 20 -1.32 -12.08 10.45
CA GLU A 20 -0.10 -12.03 11.26
C GLU A 20 1.13 -11.59 10.44
N ALA A 21 1.26 -12.05 9.20
CA ALA A 21 2.33 -11.62 8.31
C ALA A 21 2.21 -10.13 7.95
N ALA A 22 0.98 -9.66 7.70
CA ALA A 22 0.68 -8.26 7.41
C ALA A 22 1.04 -7.36 8.61
N GLU A 23 0.61 -7.74 9.81
CA GLU A 23 0.92 -7.03 11.06
C GLU A 23 2.43 -6.99 11.33
N GLU A 24 3.13 -8.11 11.14
CA GLU A 24 4.58 -8.18 11.36
C GLU A 24 5.37 -7.29 10.40
N LEU A 25 4.93 -7.23 9.13
CA LEU A 25 5.60 -6.45 8.10
C LEU A 25 5.17 -4.98 8.09
N GLY A 26 4.09 -4.63 8.80
CA GLY A 26 3.45 -3.31 8.74
C GLY A 26 2.81 -3.04 7.38
N LEU A 27 2.27 -4.06 6.73
CA LEU A 27 1.64 -3.98 5.42
C LEU A 27 0.16 -4.36 5.50
N GLN A 28 -0.63 -3.97 4.51
CA GLN A 28 -2.04 -4.39 4.46
C GLN A 28 -2.18 -5.81 3.88
N PRO A 29 -3.12 -6.64 4.37
CA PRO A 29 -3.30 -8.02 3.89
C PRO A 29 -3.51 -8.14 2.37
N HIS A 30 -4.18 -7.17 1.74
CA HIS A 30 -4.42 -7.21 0.30
C HIS A 30 -3.13 -6.99 -0.53
N VAL A 31 -2.14 -6.27 0.01
CA VAL A 31 -0.83 -6.08 -0.63
C VAL A 31 -0.10 -7.41 -0.70
N LEU A 32 -0.13 -8.18 0.39
CA LEU A 32 0.46 -9.52 0.43
C LEU A 32 -0.21 -10.46 -0.59
N ARG A 33 -1.55 -10.43 -0.70
CA ARG A 33 -2.29 -11.19 -1.74
C ARG A 33 -1.86 -10.80 -3.15
N TYR A 34 -1.67 -9.50 -3.38
CA TYR A 34 -1.22 -9.01 -4.68
C TYR A 34 0.21 -9.49 -4.99
N TRP A 35 1.10 -9.45 -4.00
CA TRP A 35 2.48 -9.92 -4.13
C TRP A 35 2.56 -11.43 -4.38
N GLU A 36 1.70 -12.25 -3.76
CA GLU A 36 1.60 -13.70 -4.09
C GLU A 36 1.44 -13.93 -5.61
N GLY A 37 0.62 -13.11 -6.27
CA GLY A 37 0.39 -13.21 -7.71
C GLY A 37 1.60 -12.80 -8.55
N LYS A 38 2.43 -11.87 -8.06
CA LYS A 38 3.60 -11.32 -8.77
C LYS A 38 4.87 -12.14 -8.54
N PHE A 39 5.07 -12.66 -7.33
CA PHE A 39 6.29 -13.35 -6.92
C PHE A 39 6.08 -14.86 -6.74
N LYS A 40 5.35 -15.51 -7.64
CA LYS A 40 5.00 -16.95 -7.56
C LYS A 40 6.19 -17.92 -7.38
N ARG A 41 7.40 -17.50 -7.77
CA ARG A 41 8.62 -18.29 -7.58
C ARG A 41 9.07 -18.32 -6.12
N HIS A 42 8.96 -17.19 -5.44
CA HIS A 42 9.48 -16.95 -4.09
C HIS A 42 8.39 -17.03 -3.01
N LEU A 43 7.13 -16.77 -3.36
CA LEU A 43 5.97 -16.83 -2.47
C LEU A 43 5.06 -17.98 -2.87
N LYS A 44 5.04 -19.03 -2.05
CA LYS A 44 4.16 -20.20 -2.25
C LYS A 44 3.46 -20.53 -0.93
N PRO A 45 2.50 -19.69 -0.49
CA PRO A 45 1.75 -19.95 0.73
C PRO A 45 1.04 -21.31 0.67
N MET A 46 1.13 -22.06 1.75
CA MET A 46 0.44 -23.34 1.92
C MET A 46 -1.06 -23.07 2.05
N LYS A 47 -1.87 -23.75 1.23
CA LYS A 47 -3.32 -23.75 1.38
C LYS A 47 -3.70 -24.84 2.37
N ARG A 48 -4.33 -24.45 3.49
CA ARG A 48 -4.95 -25.39 4.41
C ARG A 48 -6.29 -25.91 3.85
N PRO A 49 -6.84 -27.03 4.38
CA PRO A 49 -8.15 -27.55 3.99
C PRO A 49 -9.28 -26.54 4.18
N ASP A 50 -9.12 -25.61 5.12
CA ASP A 50 -10.04 -24.50 5.40
C ASP A 50 -9.95 -23.34 4.39
N GLY A 51 -9.09 -23.44 3.37
CA GLY A 51 -8.88 -22.39 2.37
C GLY A 51 -8.04 -21.20 2.84
N ARG A 52 -7.56 -21.20 4.09
CA ARG A 52 -6.70 -20.13 4.63
C ARG A 52 -5.26 -20.34 4.15
N ARG A 53 -4.58 -19.21 3.91
CA ARG A 53 -3.17 -19.17 3.50
C ARG A 53 -2.29 -19.13 4.74
N MET A 54 -1.30 -20.02 4.75
CA MET A 54 -0.24 -20.03 5.74
C MET A 54 1.10 -19.82 5.04
N TYR A 55 1.78 -18.74 5.39
CA TYR A 55 3.13 -18.45 4.95
C TYR A 55 4.13 -19.27 5.76
N ARG A 56 5.07 -19.88 5.05
CA ARG A 56 6.25 -20.52 5.63
C ARG A 56 7.22 -19.44 6.13
N PRO A 57 8.15 -19.78 7.03
CA PRO A 57 9.26 -18.89 7.38
C PRO A 57 10.00 -18.33 6.16
N GLU A 58 10.20 -19.16 5.13
CA GLU A 58 10.81 -18.73 3.86
C GLU A 58 9.98 -17.69 3.11
N ASP A 59 8.65 -17.86 3.07
CA ASP A 59 7.78 -16.88 2.44
C ASP A 59 7.83 -15.54 3.21
N ILE A 60 7.97 -15.57 4.54
CA ILE A 60 8.12 -14.36 5.34
C ILE A 60 9.44 -13.66 5.03
N ARG A 61 10.54 -14.41 4.90
CA ARG A 61 11.83 -13.86 4.45
C ARG A 61 11.73 -13.22 3.07
N ALA A 62 11.04 -13.88 2.13
CA ALA A 62 10.77 -13.33 0.81
C ALA A 62 9.97 -12.02 0.88
N LEU A 63 8.91 -11.97 1.69
CA LEU A 63 8.10 -10.77 1.88
C LEU A 63 8.91 -9.61 2.48
N GLN A 64 9.81 -9.88 3.43
CA GLN A 64 10.73 -8.88 3.98
C GLN A 64 11.66 -8.32 2.89
N ALA A 65 12.28 -9.20 2.10
CA ALA A 65 13.15 -8.79 1.00
C ALA A 65 12.39 -7.94 -0.04
N ILE A 66 11.18 -8.34 -0.43
CA ILE A 66 10.34 -7.56 -1.35
C ILE A 66 10.00 -6.19 -0.77
N LYS A 67 9.66 -6.12 0.53
CA LYS A 67 9.38 -4.85 1.21
C LYS A 67 10.58 -3.91 1.15
N ILE A 68 11.78 -4.40 1.49
CA ILE A 68 13.03 -3.61 1.42
C ILE A 68 13.21 -3.09 -0.01
N LEU A 69 13.08 -3.96 -1.02
CA LEU A 69 13.30 -3.56 -2.41
C LEU A 69 12.29 -2.49 -2.87
N VAL A 70 11.01 -2.67 -2.56
CA VAL A 70 9.95 -1.82 -3.11
C VAL A 70 9.80 -0.52 -2.32
N HIS A 71 9.79 -0.59 -0.99
CA HIS A 71 9.49 0.56 -0.14
C HIS A 71 10.74 1.32 0.30
N GLU A 72 11.84 0.62 0.58
CA GLU A 72 13.06 1.28 1.08
C GLU A 72 13.99 1.66 -0.07
N LYS A 73 14.25 0.72 -0.99
CA LYS A 73 15.12 0.94 -2.15
C LYS A 73 14.39 1.50 -3.39
N GLY A 74 13.06 1.55 -3.39
CA GLY A 74 12.26 2.18 -4.45
C GLY A 74 12.20 1.41 -5.77
N PHE A 75 12.53 0.11 -5.79
CA PHE A 75 12.41 -0.70 -6.98
C PHE A 75 10.95 -0.92 -7.39
N THR A 76 10.71 -1.05 -8.69
CA THR A 76 9.44 -1.56 -9.20
C THR A 76 9.29 -3.04 -8.84
N LEU A 77 8.05 -3.55 -8.76
CA LEU A 77 7.80 -4.97 -8.48
C LEU A 77 8.51 -5.91 -9.48
N LYS A 78 8.61 -5.49 -10.75
CA LYS A 78 9.34 -6.23 -11.78
C LYS A 78 10.84 -6.23 -11.51
N GLY A 79 11.42 -5.06 -11.18
CA GLY A 79 12.84 -4.94 -10.85
C GLY A 79 13.21 -5.72 -9.58
N ALA A 80 12.37 -5.65 -8.55
CA ALA A 80 12.53 -6.44 -7.33
C ALA A 80 12.50 -7.94 -7.62
N GLY A 81 11.57 -8.39 -8.47
CA GLY A 81 11.47 -9.80 -8.85
C GLY A 81 12.68 -10.28 -9.65
N GLN A 82 13.20 -9.45 -10.55
CA GLN A 82 14.42 -9.74 -11.30
C GLN A 82 15.62 -9.85 -10.37
N LEU A 83 15.82 -8.88 -9.48
CA LEU A 83 16.95 -8.89 -8.54
C LEU A 83 16.91 -10.11 -7.61
N LEU A 84 15.72 -10.45 -7.07
CA LEU A 84 15.53 -11.66 -6.27
C LEU A 84 15.81 -12.94 -7.06
N ASN A 85 15.60 -12.93 -8.38
CA ASN A 85 15.89 -14.09 -9.21
C ASN A 85 17.37 -14.27 -9.51
N GLU A 86 18.09 -13.16 -9.69
CA GLU A 86 19.51 -13.12 -10.05
C GLU A 86 20.41 -13.34 -8.83
N GLN A 87 20.10 -12.69 -7.70
CA GLN A 87 21.01 -12.62 -6.54
C GLN A 87 20.50 -13.41 -5.34
N GLY A 88 19.26 -13.90 -5.39
CA GLY A 88 18.65 -14.66 -4.31
C GLY A 88 18.13 -13.77 -3.17
N LEU A 89 17.47 -14.41 -2.20
CA LEU A 89 16.87 -13.72 -1.05
C LEU A 89 17.93 -13.22 -0.07
N ASP A 90 18.90 -14.07 0.26
CA ASP A 90 19.89 -13.77 1.30
C ASP A 90 20.73 -12.53 0.94
N ALA A 91 21.18 -12.42 -0.31
CA ALA A 91 21.90 -11.24 -0.77
C ALA A 91 21.10 -9.92 -0.65
N VAL A 92 19.77 -9.99 -0.79
CA VAL A 92 18.90 -8.82 -0.62
C VAL A 92 18.76 -8.46 0.86
N LEU A 93 18.57 -9.47 1.72
CA LEU A 93 18.42 -9.29 3.17
C LEU A 93 19.72 -8.80 3.83
N ASP A 94 20.86 -9.26 3.33
CA ASP A 94 22.20 -8.84 3.77
C ASP A 94 22.60 -7.46 3.20
N GLY A 95 21.74 -6.85 2.38
CA GLY A 95 21.95 -5.53 1.79
C GLY A 95 22.91 -5.50 0.60
N ALA A 96 23.61 -6.61 0.31
CA ALA A 96 24.58 -6.76 -0.77
C ALA A 96 23.97 -6.71 -2.19
N ALA A 97 22.64 -6.79 -2.29
CA ALA A 97 22.00 -6.81 -3.60
C ALA A 97 22.08 -5.46 -4.34
N VAL A 98 22.76 -5.48 -5.49
CA VAL A 98 22.99 -4.32 -6.38
C VAL A 98 22.44 -4.66 -7.76
N LEU A 99 21.56 -3.84 -8.30
CA LEU A 99 21.01 -4.11 -9.62
C LEU A 99 22.08 -3.86 -10.69
N GLY A 100 22.50 -4.93 -11.39
CA GLY A 100 23.51 -4.87 -12.45
C GLY A 100 23.12 -3.86 -13.54
N SER A 101 24.11 -3.16 -14.08
CA SER A 101 24.00 -1.93 -14.89
C SER A 101 23.22 -2.03 -16.22
N HIS A 102 22.54 -3.14 -16.50
CA HIS A 102 21.85 -3.36 -17.78
C HIS A 102 20.46 -2.71 -17.86
N THR A 103 19.90 -2.19 -16.76
CA THR A 103 18.66 -1.38 -16.80
C THR A 103 18.85 0.08 -16.36
N THR A 104 19.98 0.41 -15.71
CA THR A 104 20.18 1.76 -15.15
C THR A 104 20.45 2.83 -16.20
N ARG A 105 20.93 2.50 -17.41
CA ARG A 105 21.17 3.54 -18.43
C ARG A 105 19.90 4.13 -19.07
N ALA A 106 18.73 3.53 -18.86
CA ALA A 106 17.47 4.03 -19.39
C ALA A 106 16.53 4.65 -18.34
N ASN A 107 16.86 4.60 -17.04
CA ASN A 107 15.93 5.05 -15.98
C ASN A 107 16.59 5.63 -14.71
N ALA A 108 17.88 5.94 -14.71
CA ALA A 108 18.61 6.46 -13.53
C ALA A 108 18.28 7.91 -13.12
N SER A 109 17.25 8.55 -13.70
CA SER A 109 16.83 9.91 -13.34
C SER A 109 15.47 10.00 -12.62
N THR A 110 14.88 8.88 -12.22
CA THR A 110 13.52 8.88 -11.66
C THR A 110 13.52 8.27 -10.26
N GLU A 111 13.52 9.12 -9.23
CA GLU A 111 12.94 8.81 -7.93
C GLU A 111 11.65 8.02 -8.19
N GLY A 112 11.63 6.74 -7.82
CA GLY A 112 10.64 5.79 -8.33
C GLY A 112 9.21 6.34 -8.23
N PRO A 113 8.36 6.20 -9.27
CA PRO A 113 7.00 6.76 -9.27
C PRO A 113 6.18 6.40 -8.04
N ALA A 114 6.44 5.21 -7.48
CA ALA A 114 5.81 4.73 -6.27
C ALA A 114 6.24 5.53 -5.02
N ARG A 115 7.51 5.91 -4.89
CA ARG A 115 7.99 6.69 -3.74
C ARG A 115 7.47 8.13 -3.81
N LYS A 116 7.54 8.75 -4.98
CA LYS A 116 6.92 10.07 -5.24
C LYS A 116 5.44 10.08 -4.93
N LEU A 117 4.72 9.05 -5.35
CA LEU A 117 3.28 8.96 -5.08
C LEU A 117 2.99 8.66 -3.60
N GLN A 118 3.80 7.84 -2.93
CA GLN A 118 3.66 7.58 -1.50
C GLN A 118 3.98 8.81 -0.64
N GLU A 119 4.98 9.59 -1.04
CA GLU A 119 5.37 10.84 -0.40
C GLU A 119 4.34 11.94 -0.68
N ALA A 120 3.90 12.12 -1.93
CA ALA A 120 2.83 13.05 -2.27
C ALA A 120 1.49 12.71 -1.59
N VAL A 121 1.15 11.43 -1.45
CA VAL A 121 -0.03 11.01 -0.69
C VAL A 121 0.20 11.26 0.80
N ARG A 122 1.38 10.98 1.35
CA ARG A 122 1.68 11.27 2.76
C ARG A 122 1.59 12.77 3.04
N ASP A 123 2.14 13.62 2.18
CA ASP A 123 2.11 15.08 2.31
C ASP A 123 0.70 15.64 2.09
N ALA A 124 -0.08 15.07 1.17
CA ALA A 124 -1.46 15.47 0.94
C ALA A 124 -2.39 15.08 2.11
N PHE A 125 -2.00 14.09 2.92
CA PHE A 125 -2.79 13.58 4.05
C PHE A 125 -2.12 13.80 5.42
N SER A 126 -0.95 14.45 5.50
CA SER A 126 -0.32 14.88 6.75
C SER A 126 -1.03 16.14 7.24
N TYR A 127 -2.16 15.90 7.87
CA TYR A 127 -3.03 16.91 8.46
C TYR A 127 -2.53 17.28 9.87
N GLU A 128 -1.47 18.09 9.92
CA GLU A 128 -1.08 18.92 11.07
C GLU A 128 -0.72 20.28 10.45
N ASP A 129 -1.68 21.17 10.24
CA ASP A 129 -2.05 22.16 11.26
C ASP A 129 -3.57 22.36 11.30
N SER A 130 -4.21 21.80 12.33
CA SER A 130 -5.66 21.79 12.51
C SER A 130 -6.16 22.98 13.35
N ALA A 131 -5.36 24.04 13.54
CA ALA A 131 -5.78 25.19 14.36
C ALA A 131 -6.62 26.24 13.60
N GLU A 132 -6.51 26.36 12.27
CA GLU A 132 -7.17 27.45 11.52
C GLU A 132 -8.47 27.08 10.78
N ALA A 133 -8.76 25.78 10.59
CA ALA A 133 -9.88 25.33 9.75
C ALA A 133 -11.28 25.54 10.38
N ASN A 134 -11.38 25.77 11.69
CA ASN A 134 -12.64 26.15 12.37
C ASN A 134 -12.84 27.68 12.47
N GLY A 135 -12.11 28.47 11.68
CA GLY A 135 -12.35 29.90 11.55
C GLY A 135 -13.64 30.22 10.78
N PRO A 136 -14.27 31.40 11.01
CA PRO A 136 -15.58 31.78 10.46
C PRO A 136 -15.69 31.69 8.93
N LYS A 137 -14.57 31.84 8.22
CA LYS A 137 -14.50 31.79 6.75
C LYS A 137 -14.70 30.38 6.16
N GLY A 138 -14.41 29.33 6.92
CA GLY A 138 -14.62 27.94 6.49
C GLY A 138 -16.10 27.59 6.40
N SER A 139 -16.88 28.01 7.40
CA SER A 139 -18.35 27.85 7.42
C SER A 139 -19.01 28.63 6.29
N GLU A 140 -18.59 29.88 6.08
CA GLU A 140 -19.16 30.77 5.05
C GLU A 140 -18.99 30.21 3.63
N ARG A 141 -17.83 29.61 3.33
CA ARG A 141 -17.60 28.94 2.04
C ARG A 141 -18.48 27.70 1.88
N LEU A 142 -18.65 26.91 2.93
CA LEU A 142 -19.50 25.71 2.90
C LEU A 142 -20.99 26.06 2.76
N GLU A 143 -21.44 27.14 3.42
CA GLU A 143 -22.78 27.68 3.29
C GLU A 143 -23.05 28.19 1.87
N THR A 144 -22.08 28.87 1.27
CA THR A 144 -22.17 29.32 -0.13
C THR A 144 -22.30 28.13 -1.08
N MET A 145 -21.46 27.11 -0.92
CA MET A 145 -21.52 25.90 -1.74
C MET A 145 -22.82 25.12 -1.56
N LEU A 146 -23.36 25.07 -0.33
CA LEU A 146 -24.65 24.46 -0.05
C LEU A 146 -25.79 25.21 -0.75
N SER A 147 -25.76 26.54 -0.74
CA SER A 147 -26.73 27.38 -1.45
C SER A 147 -26.71 27.11 -2.96
N ASP A 148 -25.53 27.09 -3.58
CA ASP A 148 -25.39 26.82 -5.00
C ASP A 148 -25.93 25.45 -5.39
N LEU A 149 -25.67 24.42 -4.57
CA LEU A 149 -26.17 23.08 -4.79
C LEU A 149 -27.69 22.97 -4.62
N MET A 150 -28.26 23.69 -3.65
CA MET A 150 -29.71 23.75 -3.45
C MET A 150 -30.42 24.42 -4.65
N ASP A 151 -29.83 25.49 -5.20
CA ASP A 151 -30.35 26.17 -6.39
C ASP A 151 -30.30 25.29 -7.63
N ILE A 152 -29.19 24.57 -7.85
CA ILE A 152 -29.06 23.62 -8.95
C ILE A 152 -30.12 22.51 -8.81
N LYS A 153 -30.33 22.00 -7.60
CA LYS A 153 -31.35 20.99 -7.33
C LYS A 153 -32.76 21.51 -7.63
N ALA A 154 -33.10 22.72 -7.19
CA ALA A 154 -34.40 23.33 -7.43
C ALA A 154 -34.68 23.51 -8.93
N ARG A 155 -33.68 23.97 -9.70
CA ARG A 155 -33.78 24.09 -11.17
C ARG A 155 -33.98 22.74 -11.85
N LEU A 156 -33.28 21.71 -11.38
CA LEU A 156 -33.43 20.35 -11.91
C LEU A 156 -34.83 19.77 -11.62
N ASP A 157 -35.35 19.97 -10.41
CA ASP A 157 -36.67 19.51 -10.02
C ASP A 157 -37.78 20.25 -10.82
N ALA A 158 -37.63 21.57 -11.02
CA ALA A 158 -38.54 22.34 -11.88
C ALA A 158 -38.51 21.90 -13.36
N ALA A 159 -37.33 21.60 -13.90
CA ALA A 159 -37.19 21.08 -15.26
C ALA A 159 -37.83 19.69 -15.42
N ARG A 160 -37.74 18.84 -14.38
CA ARG A 160 -38.40 17.53 -14.36
C ARG A 160 -39.92 17.66 -14.34
N LEU A 161 -40.47 18.60 -13.56
CA LEU A 161 -41.93 18.83 -13.51
C LEU A 161 -42.47 19.38 -14.84
N ARG A 162 -41.74 20.29 -15.51
CA ARG A 162 -42.12 20.80 -16.85
C ARG A 162 -42.13 19.75 -17.95
N LYS A 163 -41.35 18.67 -17.79
CA LYS A 163 -41.29 17.56 -18.75
C LYS A 163 -42.39 16.51 -18.50
N ALA A 164 -43.05 16.56 -17.35
CA ALA A 164 -44.10 15.62 -16.94
C ALA A 164 -45.52 16.17 -17.12
N ALA A 165 -45.67 17.47 -17.46
CA ALA A 165 -46.92 18.13 -17.84
C ALA A 165 -47.01 18.23 -19.37
#